data_AF-A0A150U0H8-F1
#
_entry.id   AF-A0A150U0H8-F1
#
_cell.length_a   1.000
_cell.length_b   1.000
_cell.length_c   1.000
_cell.angle_alpha   90.00
_cell.angle_beta   90.00
_cell.angle_gamma   90.00
#
_symmetry.space_group_name_H-M   'P 1'
#
loop_
_entity.id
_entity.type
_entity.pdbx_description
1 polymer ?
#
loop_
_entity_poly.entity_id
_entity_poly.type
_entity_poly.pdbx_seq_one_letter_code
_entity_poly.pdbx_strand_id
1 'polypeptide(L)'
;MTADEAAKPAPPPKSAFTPVAQVPAEIDVRLHPVEGALLVSTTNLLTPEGEQIAAAVGVLKDGTIEFPKRLRLTGWGAAVIGVYGRYPDQLDLIATGTTGRTGVAEHHVLGAQGWVQRASDPGLWFTGVARMGSSLVGLVGPTMMGVSRFITLRGPKVGLTITPAPRKEPCRGWEAPLPYPEVEVRPQAFGATRDGTALSYGLDCDVESALEVWKPGERRATIMPVPALSEGPSPDGARALILPGPGEGEAWIVDGDVLRYQGGEPKKIDPPANGARVLTASAAPDGTLWAIADGALFARKGEAWEQAPLPDGVKAQDVAVGSDGAVWVAAGGAILKHGGGSEAAGAAPGTIQLQQAPPPKPKPSRPFPEPGGPKCPQNLVVLYTFSKTAPDDYDFPLTRKALKGRTEFSQARFVVTRDMGQRFLAAFVPSWDLAKELEERIKTDVQGSTPQIVCAEPEVVRELKLDLKTGEVAR
;
A
#
# COMPACT_ATOMS: atom_id res chain seq x y z
N MET A 1 4.09 11.90 59.30
CA MET A 1 4.08 11.26 57.97
C MET A 1 4.12 12.36 56.94
N THR A 2 5.32 12.74 56.51
CA THR A 2 5.55 13.65 55.38
C THR A 2 5.24 12.86 54.12
N ALA A 3 4.27 13.33 53.33
CA ALA A 3 3.99 12.76 52.02
C ALA A 3 5.23 12.93 51.15
N ASP A 4 5.78 11.81 50.66
CA ASP A 4 6.85 11.82 49.67
C ASP A 4 6.36 12.59 48.44
N GLU A 5 7.03 13.70 48.17
CA GLU A 5 6.83 14.51 46.98
C GLU A 5 7.27 13.67 45.78
N ALA A 6 6.30 13.08 45.09
CA ALA A 6 6.54 12.25 43.92
C ALA A 6 7.40 13.04 42.92
N ALA A 7 8.61 12.54 42.67
CA ALA A 7 9.58 13.18 41.79
C ALA A 7 8.92 13.49 40.45
N LYS A 8 8.96 14.77 40.06
CA LYS A 8 8.42 15.24 38.78
C LYS A 8 9.08 14.42 37.66
N PRO A 9 8.29 13.79 36.75
CA PRO A 9 8.87 12.99 35.67
C PRO A 9 9.83 13.86 34.85
N ALA A 10 10.99 13.28 34.51
CA ALA A 10 11.96 13.92 33.64
C ALA A 10 11.29 14.31 32.31
N PRO A 11 11.64 15.47 31.72
CA PRO A 11 11.09 15.87 30.43
C PRO A 11 11.44 14.83 29.36
N PRO A 12 10.57 14.60 28.36
CA PRO A 12 10.82 13.65 27.30
C PRO A 12 12.12 13.99 26.55
N PRO A 13 12.88 12.99 26.07
CA PRO A 13 14.08 13.23 25.29
C PRO A 13 13.75 14.02 24.02
N LYS A 14 14.58 15.02 23.70
CA LYS A 14 14.42 15.79 22.47
C LYS A 14 14.62 14.89 21.26
N SER A 15 13.75 15.03 20.26
CA SER A 15 13.89 14.31 18.99
C SER A 15 15.22 14.66 18.30
N ALA A 16 15.91 13.63 17.80
CA ALA A 16 17.11 13.79 16.98
C ALA A 16 16.79 14.01 15.48
N PHE A 17 15.50 14.00 15.12
CA PHE A 17 15.02 14.17 13.76
C PHE A 17 14.66 15.63 13.51
N THR A 18 15.14 16.18 12.40
CA THR A 18 14.82 17.54 11.96
C THR A 18 13.80 17.48 10.83
N PRO A 19 12.70 18.25 10.88
CA PRO A 19 11.80 18.34 9.74
C PRO A 19 12.49 19.08 8.60
N VAL A 20 12.32 18.56 7.39
CA VAL A 20 13.00 19.06 6.19
C VAL A 20 12.05 19.35 5.04
N ALA A 21 10.83 18.79 5.02
CA ALA A 21 9.78 19.24 4.11
C ALA A 21 8.38 18.99 4.66
N GLN A 22 7.42 19.80 4.24
CA GLN A 22 6.00 19.54 4.47
C GLN A 22 5.47 18.54 3.45
N VAL A 23 4.68 17.57 3.91
CA VAL A 23 3.86 16.68 3.09
C VAL A 23 2.41 17.21 3.12
N PRO A 24 1.74 17.35 1.97
CA PRO A 24 0.33 17.72 1.95
C PRO A 24 -0.53 16.69 2.71
N ALA A 25 -1.53 17.16 3.46
CA ALA A 25 -2.32 16.32 4.38
C ALA A 25 -3.13 15.22 3.67
N GLU A 26 -3.39 15.40 2.37
CA GLU A 26 -4.19 14.51 1.54
C GLU A 26 -3.36 13.38 0.90
N ILE A 27 -2.04 13.39 1.11
CA ILE A 27 -1.10 12.51 0.38
C ILE A 27 -0.36 11.62 1.36
N ASP A 28 -0.60 10.32 1.23
CA ASP A 28 0.28 9.30 1.79
C ASP A 28 1.48 9.10 0.85
N VAL A 29 2.68 9.03 1.44
CA VAL A 29 3.94 9.00 0.69
C VAL A 29 4.81 7.80 1.03
N ARG A 30 5.63 7.39 0.07
CA ARG A 30 6.75 6.46 0.24
C ARG A 30 8.06 7.13 -0.10
N LEU A 31 9.10 6.77 0.64
CA LEU A 31 10.43 7.36 0.57
C LEU A 31 11.38 6.45 -0.21
N HIS A 32 12.07 7.02 -1.20
CA HIS A 32 13.01 6.31 -2.06
C HIS A 32 14.32 7.10 -2.13
N PRO A 33 15.22 6.94 -1.15
CA PRO A 33 16.52 7.56 -1.20
C PRO A 33 17.34 6.93 -2.34
N VAL A 34 17.86 7.78 -3.22
CA VAL A 34 18.70 7.40 -4.36
C VAL A 34 20.00 8.20 -4.31
N GLU A 35 20.99 7.83 -5.13
CA GLU A 35 22.22 8.62 -5.19
C GLU A 35 21.89 10.04 -5.67
N GLY A 36 22.20 11.04 -4.83
CA GLY A 36 22.01 12.46 -5.10
C GLY A 36 20.62 13.05 -4.82
N ALA A 37 19.64 12.28 -4.33
CA ALA A 37 18.32 12.82 -4.01
C ALA A 37 17.50 11.93 -3.05
N LEU A 38 16.49 12.52 -2.41
CA LEU A 38 15.34 11.79 -1.88
C LEU A 38 14.18 11.92 -2.86
N LEU A 39 13.71 10.80 -3.38
CA LEU A 39 12.46 10.75 -4.15
C LEU A 39 11.30 10.34 -3.25
N VAL A 40 10.12 10.86 -3.57
CA VAL A 40 8.90 10.63 -2.80
C VAL A 40 7.81 10.20 -3.76
N SER A 41 7.21 9.03 -3.56
CA SER A 41 6.08 8.57 -4.39
C SER A 41 4.77 8.60 -3.62
N THR A 42 3.67 8.99 -4.25
CA THR A 42 2.36 8.93 -3.62
C THR A 42 1.82 7.49 -3.61
N THR A 43 1.19 7.06 -2.52
CA THR A 43 0.51 5.76 -2.46
C THR A 43 -0.96 5.88 -2.85
N ASN A 44 -1.58 7.01 -2.52
CA ASN A 44 -2.90 7.35 -3.02
C ASN A 44 -2.77 7.89 -4.44
N LEU A 45 -3.73 7.50 -5.27
CA LEU A 45 -3.77 7.95 -6.64
C LEU A 45 -4.26 9.39 -6.65
N LEU A 46 -3.42 10.31 -7.10
CA LEU A 46 -3.81 11.69 -7.26
C LEU A 46 -4.44 11.88 -8.63
N THR A 47 -5.49 12.67 -8.68
CA THR A 47 -6.04 13.25 -9.90
C THR A 47 -5.62 14.72 -9.95
N PRO A 48 -4.39 15.05 -10.34
CA PRO A 48 -4.08 16.43 -10.65
C PRO A 48 -4.96 16.85 -11.84
N GLU A 49 -5.86 17.81 -11.62
CA GLU A 49 -6.49 18.61 -12.68
C GLU A 49 -7.21 17.80 -13.78
N GLY A 50 -7.85 16.68 -13.44
CA GLY A 50 -8.62 15.87 -14.40
C GLY A 50 -7.80 14.92 -15.27
N GLU A 51 -6.49 14.77 -15.02
CA GLU A 51 -5.67 13.72 -15.66
C GLU A 51 -5.78 12.36 -14.93
N GLN A 52 -5.39 11.30 -15.64
CA GLN A 52 -5.49 9.92 -15.17
C GLN A 52 -4.82 9.66 -13.82
N ILE A 53 -5.46 8.75 -13.09
CA ILE A 53 -5.17 8.26 -11.75
C ILE A 53 -3.85 7.45 -11.74
N ALA A 54 -2.72 8.10 -11.43
CA ALA A 54 -1.40 7.45 -11.31
C ALA A 54 -0.65 7.89 -10.06
N ALA A 55 0.31 7.09 -9.60
CA ALA A 55 1.25 7.51 -8.57
C ALA A 55 2.17 8.62 -9.13
N ALA A 56 2.29 9.72 -8.39
CA ALA A 56 3.23 10.78 -8.72
C ALA A 56 4.55 10.53 -7.99
N VAL A 57 5.67 10.72 -8.70
CA VAL A 57 7.01 10.74 -8.07
C VAL A 57 7.50 12.17 -8.02
N GLY A 58 7.77 12.64 -6.82
CA GLY A 58 8.39 13.92 -6.53
C GLY A 58 9.84 13.77 -6.11
N VAL A 59 10.54 14.89 -6.08
CA VAL A 59 11.91 15.04 -5.58
C VAL A 59 11.91 16.04 -4.44
N LEU A 60 12.56 15.70 -3.33
CA LEU A 60 12.82 16.68 -2.28
C LEU A 60 13.93 17.63 -2.74
N LYS A 61 13.63 18.92 -2.77
CA LYS A 61 14.55 19.98 -3.17
C LYS A 61 14.25 21.25 -2.38
N ASP A 62 15.29 21.81 -1.77
CA ASP A 62 15.24 23.07 -0.99
C ASP A 62 14.07 23.10 0.01
N GLY A 63 13.88 21.98 0.71
CA GLY A 63 12.82 21.77 1.69
C GLY A 63 11.39 21.65 1.16
N THR A 64 11.23 21.51 -0.16
CA THR A 64 9.93 21.33 -0.83
C THR A 64 9.91 20.03 -1.62
N ILE A 65 8.77 19.36 -1.70
CA ILE A 65 8.59 18.20 -2.58
C ILE A 65 8.07 18.70 -3.92
N GLU A 66 8.92 18.72 -4.94
CA GLU A 66 8.55 19.08 -6.29
C GLU A 66 8.07 17.84 -7.06
N PHE A 67 6.91 17.90 -7.71
CA PHE A 67 6.38 16.84 -8.58
C PHE A 67 6.51 17.21 -10.07
N PRO A 68 7.73 17.22 -10.63
CA PRO A 68 7.93 17.65 -12.01
C PRO A 68 7.20 16.72 -12.98
N LYS A 69 6.66 17.29 -14.06
CA LYS A 69 5.91 16.52 -15.08
C LYS A 69 6.67 15.29 -15.59
N ARG A 70 8.00 15.40 -15.76
CA ARG A 70 8.86 14.29 -16.21
C ARG A 70 8.88 13.07 -15.28
N LEU A 71 8.54 13.23 -14.00
CA LEU A 71 8.51 12.14 -13.02
C LEU A 71 7.10 11.60 -12.75
N ARG A 72 6.08 12.13 -13.44
CA ARG A 72 4.72 11.58 -13.35
C ARG A 72 4.66 10.26 -14.12
N LEU A 73 4.14 9.23 -13.47
CA LEU A 73 3.86 7.97 -14.15
C LEU A 73 2.57 8.13 -14.97
N THR A 74 2.57 7.56 -16.16
CA THR A 74 1.36 7.40 -16.96
C THR A 74 0.77 6.02 -16.72
N GLY A 75 -0.55 5.90 -16.72
CA GLY A 75 -1.24 4.62 -16.56
C GLY A 75 -2.10 4.57 -15.30
N TRP A 76 -2.91 3.51 -15.20
CA TRP A 76 -3.91 3.40 -14.15
C TRP A 76 -3.41 2.54 -12.99
N GLY A 77 -3.52 3.04 -11.76
CA GLY A 77 -3.44 2.20 -10.55
C GLY A 77 -2.08 1.57 -10.24
N ALA A 78 -0.98 2.15 -10.71
CA ALA A 78 0.37 1.67 -10.39
C ALA A 78 0.84 2.22 -9.03
N ALA A 79 1.30 1.33 -8.15
CA ALA A 79 1.99 1.64 -6.90
C ALA A 79 3.49 1.47 -7.09
N VAL A 80 4.26 2.51 -6.75
CA VAL A 80 5.73 2.43 -6.77
C VAL A 80 6.21 1.57 -5.60
N ILE A 81 6.94 0.50 -5.92
CA ILE A 81 7.53 -0.39 -4.90
C ILE A 81 9.00 -0.08 -4.65
N GLY A 82 9.68 0.58 -5.59
CA GLY A 82 11.05 1.05 -5.38
C GLY A 82 11.57 1.91 -6.53
N VAL A 83 12.50 2.81 -6.20
CA VAL A 83 13.28 3.59 -7.18
C VAL A 83 14.76 3.40 -6.89
N TYR A 84 15.54 3.11 -7.94
CA TYR A 84 16.95 2.73 -7.82
C TYR A 84 17.82 3.54 -8.77
N GLY A 85 19.06 3.81 -8.36
CA GLY A 85 20.09 4.43 -9.19
C GLY A 85 20.46 5.85 -8.74
N ARG A 86 20.70 6.75 -9.71
CA ARG A 86 21.20 8.11 -9.47
C ARG A 86 20.32 9.15 -10.13
N TYR A 87 19.92 10.16 -9.36
CA TYR A 87 19.20 11.32 -9.85
C TYR A 87 20.18 12.35 -10.45
N PRO A 88 19.86 13.07 -11.54
CA PRO A 88 18.57 13.09 -12.25
C PRO A 88 18.41 12.11 -13.42
N ASP A 89 19.45 11.37 -13.83
CA ASP A 89 19.45 10.78 -15.18
C ASP A 89 19.58 9.25 -15.24
N GLN A 90 19.78 8.56 -14.12
CA GLN A 90 20.03 7.11 -14.10
C GLN A 90 19.13 6.36 -13.12
N LEU A 91 17.82 6.59 -13.23
CA LEU A 91 16.82 5.97 -12.37
C LEU A 91 16.10 4.81 -13.05
N ASP A 92 15.96 3.71 -12.32
CA ASP A 92 14.95 2.69 -12.56
C ASP A 92 13.82 2.89 -11.57
N LEU A 93 12.58 2.88 -12.05
CA LEU A 93 11.39 2.82 -11.23
C LEU A 93 10.71 1.49 -11.43
N ILE A 94 10.41 0.83 -10.31
CA ILE A 94 9.73 -0.46 -10.28
C ILE A 94 8.37 -0.24 -9.64
N ALA A 95 7.33 -0.59 -10.38
CA ALA A 95 5.95 -0.42 -9.96
C ALA A 95 5.16 -1.71 -10.14
N THR A 96 4.16 -1.86 -9.30
CA THR A 96 3.17 -2.93 -9.39
C THR A 96 1.79 -2.30 -9.37
N GLY A 97 0.89 -2.73 -10.24
CA GLY A 97 -0.40 -2.08 -10.39
C GLY A 97 -1.49 -3.04 -10.84
N THR A 98 -2.60 -2.49 -11.29
CA THR A 98 -3.66 -3.28 -11.92
C THR A 98 -4.10 -2.59 -13.20
N THR A 99 -4.48 -3.36 -14.21
CA THR A 99 -5.13 -2.87 -15.43
C THR A 99 -6.65 -2.75 -15.28
N GLY A 100 -7.18 -2.98 -14.07
CA GLY A 100 -8.60 -3.11 -13.77
C GLY A 100 -9.13 -4.52 -13.97
N ARG A 101 -8.35 -5.37 -14.65
CA ARG A 101 -8.68 -6.79 -14.87
C ARG A 101 -7.65 -7.73 -14.25
N THR A 102 -6.37 -7.36 -14.33
CA THR A 102 -5.27 -8.19 -13.84
C THR A 102 -4.18 -7.32 -13.23
N GLY A 103 -3.28 -7.91 -12.46
CA GLY A 103 -2.08 -7.23 -12.00
C GLY A 103 -1.15 -6.86 -13.16
N VAL A 104 -0.28 -5.90 -12.94
CA VAL A 104 0.80 -5.58 -13.87
C VAL A 104 2.08 -5.27 -13.11
N ALA A 105 3.18 -5.88 -13.55
CA ALA A 105 4.53 -5.57 -13.10
C ALA A 105 5.18 -4.65 -14.13
N GLU A 106 5.62 -3.48 -13.71
CA GLU A 106 6.18 -2.46 -14.60
C GLU A 106 7.58 -2.04 -14.19
N HIS A 107 8.45 -1.95 -15.20
CA HIS A 107 9.79 -1.40 -15.06
C HIS A 107 9.91 -0.20 -15.99
N HIS A 108 10.25 0.95 -15.40
CA HIS A 108 10.46 2.21 -16.10
C HIS A 108 11.90 2.66 -15.90
N VAL A 109 12.48 3.30 -16.91
CA VAL A 109 13.75 4.03 -16.79
C VAL A 109 13.52 5.52 -17.01
N LEU A 110 14.23 6.37 -16.28
CA LEU A 110 14.12 7.80 -16.51
C LEU A 110 14.93 8.22 -17.73
N GLY A 111 14.25 8.73 -18.76
CA GLY A 111 14.86 9.38 -19.92
C GLY A 111 14.75 10.91 -19.85
N ALA A 112 15.26 11.58 -20.89
CA ALA A 112 15.28 13.06 -20.93
C ALA A 112 13.89 13.72 -20.84
N GLN A 113 12.85 13.05 -21.37
CA GLN A 113 11.46 13.54 -21.39
C GLN A 113 10.60 12.96 -20.26
N GLY A 114 11.14 12.05 -19.45
CA GLY A 114 10.44 11.38 -18.36
C GLY A 114 10.57 9.86 -18.41
N TRP A 115 9.68 9.17 -17.70
CA TRP A 115 9.68 7.71 -17.60
C TRP A 115 9.47 7.04 -18.97
N VAL A 116 10.34 6.09 -19.30
CA VAL A 116 10.24 5.20 -20.45
C VAL A 116 10.02 3.80 -19.94
N GLN A 117 8.85 3.23 -20.21
CA GLN A 117 8.53 1.85 -19.85
C GLN A 117 9.43 0.88 -20.63
N ARG A 118 10.21 0.08 -19.90
CA ARG A 118 11.09 -0.97 -20.45
C ARG A 118 10.41 -2.32 -20.49
N ALA A 119 9.61 -2.62 -19.46
CA ALA A 119 8.84 -3.85 -19.38
C ALA A 119 7.46 -3.58 -18.76
N SER A 120 6.48 -4.33 -19.24
CA SER A 120 5.13 -4.41 -18.73
C SER A 120 4.69 -5.86 -18.83
N ASP A 121 4.46 -6.50 -17.69
CA ASP A 121 4.05 -7.90 -17.63
C ASP A 121 2.65 -8.01 -16.99
N PRO A 122 1.57 -7.96 -17.81
CA PRO A 122 0.21 -8.19 -17.33
C PRO A 122 0.06 -9.60 -16.76
N GLY A 123 -0.68 -9.74 -15.65
CA GLY A 123 -0.80 -11.00 -14.92
C GLY A 123 0.16 -11.16 -13.75
N LEU A 124 1.18 -10.30 -13.66
CA LEU A 124 2.24 -10.42 -12.67
C LEU A 124 2.32 -9.19 -11.75
N TRP A 125 2.92 -9.36 -10.58
CA TRP A 125 3.35 -8.30 -9.67
C TRP A 125 4.80 -8.50 -9.29
N PHE A 126 5.54 -7.41 -9.09
CA PHE A 126 6.83 -7.50 -8.42
C PHE A 126 6.62 -7.80 -6.94
N THR A 127 7.29 -8.83 -6.44
CA THR A 127 7.32 -9.19 -5.01
C THR A 127 8.52 -8.56 -4.30
N GLY A 128 9.49 -8.06 -5.06
CA GLY A 128 10.62 -7.31 -4.53
C GLY A 128 11.71 -7.15 -5.58
N VAL A 129 12.76 -6.43 -5.20
CA VAL A 129 13.90 -6.10 -6.04
C VAL A 129 15.16 -6.22 -5.20
N ALA A 130 16.20 -6.82 -5.77
CA ALA A 130 17.47 -7.06 -5.11
C ALA A 130 18.62 -6.57 -5.98
N ARG A 131 19.67 -6.08 -5.33
CA ARG A 131 20.97 -5.87 -5.97
C ARG A 131 21.80 -7.14 -5.81
N MET A 132 22.22 -7.73 -6.93
CA MET A 132 23.05 -8.93 -6.98
C MET A 132 24.33 -8.60 -7.73
N GLY A 133 25.37 -8.22 -7.00
CA GLY A 133 26.59 -7.65 -7.58
C GLY A 133 26.28 -6.36 -8.37
N SER A 134 26.62 -6.36 -9.66
CA SER A 134 26.32 -5.24 -10.57
C SER A 134 24.90 -5.23 -11.14
N SER A 135 24.11 -6.28 -10.87
CA SER A 135 22.78 -6.44 -11.46
C SER A 135 21.68 -5.99 -10.50
N LEU A 136 20.64 -5.38 -11.06
CA LEU A 136 19.37 -5.15 -10.39
C LEU A 136 18.40 -6.22 -10.88
N VAL A 137 17.87 -7.02 -9.97
CA VAL A 137 17.02 -8.16 -10.28
C VAL A 137 15.69 -7.99 -9.57
N GLY A 138 14.59 -8.11 -10.30
CA GLY A 138 13.26 -8.22 -9.73
C GLY A 138 12.80 -9.67 -9.74
N LEU A 139 12.03 -10.06 -8.72
CA LEU A 139 11.21 -11.26 -8.75
C LEU A 139 9.77 -10.84 -9.02
N VAL A 140 9.18 -11.41 -10.07
CA VAL A 140 7.75 -11.26 -10.33
C VAL A 140 7.03 -12.54 -9.92
N GLY A 141 5.85 -12.41 -9.35
CA GLY A 141 4.93 -13.49 -9.01
C GLY A 141 3.56 -13.29 -9.67
N PRO A 142 2.77 -14.35 -9.85
CA PRO A 142 1.45 -14.26 -10.47
C PRO A 142 0.42 -13.58 -9.55
N THR A 143 -0.40 -12.71 -10.14
CA THR A 143 -1.57 -12.16 -9.43
C THR A 143 -2.78 -13.05 -9.55
N MET A 144 -2.98 -13.60 -10.76
CA MET A 144 -4.03 -14.56 -11.09
C MET A 144 -3.52 -15.62 -12.07
N MET A 145 -2.65 -15.24 -13.00
CA MET A 145 -2.13 -16.11 -14.06
C MET A 145 -0.63 -15.90 -14.22
N GLY A 146 0.06 -16.94 -14.66
CA GLY A 146 1.49 -16.90 -14.97
C GLY A 146 2.35 -17.67 -13.98
N VAL A 147 3.65 -17.65 -14.25
CA VAL A 147 4.67 -18.28 -13.40
C VAL A 147 5.56 -17.21 -12.78
N SER A 148 5.94 -17.43 -11.53
CA SER A 148 6.97 -16.59 -10.92
C SER A 148 8.25 -16.70 -11.75
N ARG A 149 8.99 -15.59 -11.91
CA ARG A 149 10.27 -15.59 -12.63
C ARG A 149 11.15 -14.41 -12.24
N PHE A 150 12.44 -14.58 -12.42
CA PHE A 150 13.41 -13.50 -12.27
C PHE A 150 13.46 -12.64 -13.53
N ILE A 151 13.57 -11.32 -13.33
CA ILE A 151 13.79 -10.33 -14.38
C ILE A 151 15.05 -9.55 -14.03
N THR A 152 16.05 -9.60 -14.90
CA THR A 152 17.20 -8.68 -14.78
C THR A 152 16.79 -7.32 -15.34
N LEU A 153 16.66 -6.34 -14.44
CA LEU A 153 16.21 -4.98 -14.73
C LEU A 153 17.38 -4.11 -15.23
N ARG A 154 18.56 -4.30 -14.64
CA ARG A 154 19.81 -3.61 -15.02
C ARG A 154 21.00 -4.55 -14.83
N GLY A 155 22.03 -4.43 -15.67
CA GLY A 155 23.29 -5.17 -15.54
C GLY A 155 23.30 -6.55 -16.21
N PRO A 156 24.33 -7.37 -15.98
CA PRO A 156 24.44 -8.72 -16.52
C PRO A 156 23.26 -9.62 -16.14
N LYS A 157 22.83 -10.49 -17.06
CA LYS A 157 21.73 -11.43 -16.82
C LYS A 157 22.07 -12.36 -15.65
N VAL A 158 21.16 -12.43 -14.69
CA VAL A 158 21.27 -13.33 -13.55
C VAL A 158 20.53 -14.64 -13.86
N GLY A 159 21.18 -15.77 -13.57
CA GLY A 159 20.75 -17.12 -13.99
C GLY A 159 19.99 -17.92 -12.92
N LEU A 160 19.21 -17.26 -12.05
CA LEU A 160 18.43 -17.93 -11.01
C LEU A 160 17.23 -18.68 -11.60
N THR A 161 16.86 -19.80 -10.96
CA THR A 161 15.70 -20.62 -11.31
C THR A 161 14.86 -20.85 -10.05
N ILE A 162 13.55 -20.67 -10.18
CA ILE A 162 12.58 -20.95 -9.11
C ILE A 162 12.35 -22.44 -9.00
N THR A 163 12.28 -22.94 -7.77
CA THR A 163 12.02 -24.34 -7.48
C THR A 163 10.56 -24.69 -7.78
N PRO A 164 10.29 -25.65 -8.68
CA PRO A 164 8.94 -26.06 -9.00
C PRO A 164 8.34 -26.89 -7.87
N ALA A 165 7.04 -26.76 -7.62
CA ALA A 165 6.33 -27.54 -6.61
C ALA A 165 6.41 -29.05 -6.92
N PRO A 166 6.37 -29.91 -5.87
CA PRO A 166 6.29 -31.35 -6.05
C PRO A 166 5.04 -31.75 -6.85
N ARG A 167 5.22 -32.45 -7.99
CA ARG A 167 4.11 -32.84 -8.88
C ARG A 167 3.05 -33.77 -8.29
N LYS A 168 3.26 -34.31 -7.09
CA LYS A 168 2.48 -35.44 -6.58
C LYS A 168 1.20 -35.02 -5.84
N GLU A 169 1.13 -33.78 -5.35
CA GLU A 169 -0.04 -33.26 -4.62
C GLU A 169 -0.25 -31.80 -5.00
N PRO A 170 -1.48 -31.37 -5.32
CA PRO A 170 -1.77 -29.96 -5.61
C PRO A 170 -1.59 -29.11 -4.35
N CYS A 171 -1.00 -27.92 -4.50
CA CYS A 171 -0.82 -27.00 -3.37
C CYS A 171 -2.17 -26.61 -2.73
N ARG A 172 -2.31 -26.79 -1.41
CA ARG A 172 -3.55 -26.52 -0.68
C ARG A 172 -3.86 -25.02 -0.68
N GLY A 173 -5.13 -24.67 -0.83
CA GLY A 173 -5.58 -23.27 -0.76
C GLY A 173 -5.33 -22.46 -2.03
N TRP A 174 -4.81 -23.07 -3.09
CA TRP A 174 -4.71 -22.44 -4.41
C TRP A 174 -5.95 -22.82 -5.22
N GLU A 175 -6.65 -21.81 -5.75
CA GLU A 175 -7.84 -22.06 -6.59
C GLU A 175 -7.48 -22.94 -7.79
N ALA A 176 -8.39 -23.89 -8.11
CA ALA A 176 -8.44 -24.85 -9.22
C ALA A 176 -7.25 -24.91 -10.21
N PRO A 177 -6.82 -26.11 -10.64
CA PRO A 177 -5.51 -26.35 -11.26
C PRO A 177 -5.18 -25.30 -12.32
N LEU A 178 -4.22 -24.44 -11.99
CA LEU A 178 -3.71 -23.46 -12.92
C LEU A 178 -3.04 -24.20 -14.08
N PRO A 179 -3.12 -23.70 -15.33
CA PRO A 179 -2.46 -24.32 -16.47
C PRO A 179 -0.92 -24.19 -16.44
N TYR A 180 -0.36 -23.77 -15.32
CA TYR A 180 1.06 -23.45 -15.15
C TYR A 180 1.66 -24.35 -14.07
N PRO A 181 2.94 -24.74 -14.20
CA PRO A 181 3.61 -25.48 -13.14
C PRO A 181 3.60 -24.66 -11.85
N GLU A 182 3.06 -25.26 -10.78
CA GLU A 182 3.06 -24.68 -9.44
C GLU A 182 4.51 -24.45 -8.98
N VAL A 183 4.73 -23.36 -8.24
CA VAL A 183 6.02 -23.06 -7.60
C VAL A 183 5.95 -23.54 -6.17
N GLU A 184 7.05 -24.08 -5.65
CA GLU A 184 7.06 -24.64 -4.28
C GLU A 184 6.86 -23.55 -3.23
N VAL A 185 7.28 -22.31 -3.52
CA VAL A 185 7.04 -21.12 -2.68
C VAL A 185 6.40 -20.01 -3.52
N ARG A 186 5.23 -19.53 -3.10
CA ARG A 186 4.59 -18.33 -3.66
C ARG A 186 5.24 -17.09 -3.06
N PRO A 187 6.02 -16.33 -3.85
CA PRO A 187 6.77 -15.21 -3.30
C PRO A 187 5.84 -14.08 -2.84
N GLN A 188 6.15 -13.51 -1.68
CA GLN A 188 5.54 -12.31 -1.12
C GLN A 188 6.57 -11.18 -0.98
N ALA A 189 7.83 -11.54 -0.69
CA ALA A 189 8.96 -10.61 -0.63
C ALA A 189 10.17 -11.17 -1.37
N PHE A 190 10.97 -10.29 -1.97
CA PHE A 190 12.24 -10.64 -2.59
C PHE A 190 13.32 -9.61 -2.26
N GLY A 191 14.52 -10.10 -1.95
CA GLY A 191 15.68 -9.27 -1.62
C GLY A 191 16.98 -10.06 -1.69
N ALA A 192 18.07 -9.41 -1.28
CA ALA A 192 19.37 -10.07 -1.17
C ALA A 192 20.15 -9.56 0.04
N THR A 193 21.04 -10.41 0.52
CA THR A 193 22.13 -10.06 1.45
C THR A 193 23.18 -9.22 0.72
N ARG A 194 24.20 -8.73 1.44
CA ARG A 194 25.27 -7.90 0.86
C ARG A 194 26.23 -8.70 -0.02
N ASP A 195 26.46 -9.98 0.30
CA ASP A 195 27.26 -10.90 -0.51
C ASP A 195 26.56 -11.38 -1.79
N GLY A 196 25.29 -11.01 -1.97
CA GLY A 196 24.50 -11.37 -3.15
C GLY A 196 23.76 -12.70 -3.04
N THR A 197 23.64 -13.29 -1.84
CA THR A 197 22.66 -14.35 -1.58
C THR A 197 21.27 -13.79 -1.84
N ALA A 198 20.54 -14.36 -2.79
CA ALA A 198 19.15 -13.97 -3.07
C ALA A 198 18.20 -14.77 -2.17
N LEU A 199 17.13 -14.11 -1.74
CA LEU A 199 16.11 -14.70 -0.88
C LEU A 199 14.72 -14.34 -1.39
N SER A 200 13.83 -15.32 -1.37
CA SER A 200 12.40 -15.16 -1.65
C SER A 200 11.61 -15.73 -0.48
N TYR A 201 10.84 -14.87 0.18
CA TYR A 201 9.98 -15.24 1.31
C TYR A 201 8.53 -15.28 0.85
N GLY A 202 7.78 -16.27 1.32
CA GLY A 202 6.36 -16.38 1.04
C GLY A 202 5.73 -17.63 1.63
N LEU A 203 4.72 -18.16 0.96
CA LEU A 203 3.95 -19.34 1.42
C LEU A 203 4.24 -20.55 0.54
N ASP A 204 4.44 -21.71 1.15
CA ASP A 204 4.59 -22.96 0.42
C ASP A 204 3.25 -23.60 0.04
N CYS A 205 3.31 -24.85 -0.44
CA CYS A 205 2.13 -25.61 -0.87
C CYS A 205 1.22 -26.08 0.26
N ASP A 206 1.70 -26.06 1.50
CA ASP A 206 0.90 -26.35 2.69
C ASP A 206 0.41 -25.05 3.37
N VAL A 207 0.65 -23.90 2.73
CA VAL A 207 0.31 -22.56 3.21
C VAL A 207 1.13 -22.19 4.46
N GLU A 208 2.30 -22.81 4.63
CA GLU A 208 3.26 -22.48 5.67
C GLU A 208 4.27 -21.44 5.14
N SER A 209 4.81 -20.62 6.04
CA SER A 209 5.85 -19.67 5.67
C SER A 209 7.13 -20.40 5.29
N ALA A 210 7.67 -20.09 4.11
CA ALA A 210 8.88 -20.68 3.57
C ALA A 210 9.84 -19.64 3.03
N LEU A 211 11.12 -19.99 3.03
CA LEU A 211 12.21 -19.16 2.52
C LEU A 211 12.97 -19.94 1.46
N GLU A 212 12.99 -19.40 0.25
CA GLU A 212 13.77 -19.93 -0.87
C GLU A 212 15.07 -19.12 -1.00
N VAL A 213 16.21 -19.79 -0.96
CA VAL A 213 17.54 -19.16 -0.85
C VAL A 213 18.48 -19.62 -1.97
N TRP A 214 19.09 -18.68 -2.68
CA TRP A 214 20.14 -18.94 -3.68
C TRP A 214 21.45 -18.30 -3.23
N LYS A 215 22.45 -19.12 -2.89
CA LYS A 215 23.77 -18.59 -2.53
C LYS A 215 24.47 -17.97 -3.74
N PRO A 216 25.50 -17.12 -3.54
CA PRO A 216 26.23 -16.51 -4.65
C PRO A 216 26.76 -17.57 -5.63
N GLY A 217 26.37 -17.44 -6.90
CA GLY A 217 26.76 -18.36 -7.99
C GLY A 217 25.87 -19.59 -8.15
N GLU A 218 24.96 -19.89 -7.22
CA GLU A 218 24.01 -20.97 -7.37
C GLU A 218 22.87 -20.58 -8.33
N ARG A 219 22.37 -21.58 -9.06
CA ARG A 219 21.20 -21.42 -9.95
C ARG A 219 19.91 -21.97 -9.37
N ARG A 220 20.02 -22.94 -8.47
CA ARG A 220 18.92 -23.60 -7.79
C ARG A 220 18.91 -23.17 -6.35
N ALA A 221 17.73 -23.05 -5.79
CA ALA A 221 17.59 -22.64 -4.41
C ALA A 221 17.64 -23.83 -3.44
N THR A 222 17.81 -23.50 -2.17
CA THR A 222 17.41 -24.35 -1.05
C THR A 222 16.16 -23.74 -0.43
N ILE A 223 15.13 -24.57 -0.21
CA ILE A 223 13.92 -24.17 0.52
C ILE A 223 14.09 -24.58 1.97
N MET A 224 13.75 -23.67 2.88
CA MET A 224 13.80 -23.90 4.31
C MET A 224 12.51 -23.41 4.98
N PRO A 225 12.06 -24.11 6.03
CA PRO A 225 10.92 -23.67 6.81
C PRO A 225 11.24 -22.36 7.53
N VAL A 226 10.23 -21.51 7.68
CA VAL A 226 10.34 -20.28 8.47
C VAL A 226 9.61 -20.49 9.80
N PRO A 227 10.19 -20.05 10.94
CA PRO A 227 9.48 -20.07 12.21
C PRO A 227 8.10 -19.41 12.10
N ALA A 228 7.09 -20.00 12.75
CA ALA A 228 5.74 -19.45 12.74
C ALA A 228 5.71 -17.98 13.17
N LEU A 229 5.11 -17.15 12.32
CA LEU A 229 4.84 -15.75 12.64
C LEU A 229 3.62 -15.64 13.57
N SER A 230 3.47 -14.49 14.20
CA SER A 230 2.37 -14.18 15.11
C SER A 230 1.04 -14.46 14.43
N GLU A 231 0.13 -15.15 15.13
CA GLU A 231 -1.16 -15.54 14.59
C GLU A 231 -2.00 -14.31 14.20
N GLY A 232 -2.69 -14.44 13.06
CA GLY A 232 -3.62 -13.43 12.56
C GLY A 232 -3.18 -12.73 11.28
N PRO A 233 -4.10 -12.02 10.61
CA PRO A 233 -3.81 -11.31 9.36
C PRO A 233 -2.73 -10.25 9.61
N SER A 234 -1.81 -10.05 8.65
CA SER A 234 -0.87 -8.93 8.69
C SER A 234 -1.62 -7.61 8.87
N PRO A 235 -1.11 -6.67 9.70
CA PRO A 235 -1.81 -5.42 9.94
C PRO A 235 -1.99 -4.66 8.61
N ASP A 236 -3.06 -3.89 8.50
CA ASP A 236 -3.32 -3.10 7.30
C ASP A 236 -2.11 -2.22 6.97
N GLY A 237 -1.60 -2.36 5.75
CA GLY A 237 -0.43 -1.61 5.27
C GLY A 237 0.93 -2.23 5.63
N ALA A 238 0.97 -3.38 6.33
CA ALA A 238 2.21 -4.11 6.53
C ALA A 238 2.82 -4.51 5.17
N ARG A 239 4.15 -4.42 5.08
CA ARG A 239 4.89 -4.80 3.89
C ARG A 239 5.76 -6.00 4.19
N ALA A 240 5.63 -7.03 3.36
CA ALA A 240 6.60 -8.11 3.30
C ALA A 240 7.89 -7.58 2.66
N LEU A 241 9.01 -7.60 3.37
CA LEU A 241 10.29 -7.05 2.91
C LEU A 241 11.43 -8.03 3.22
N ILE A 242 12.42 -8.08 2.32
CA ILE A 242 13.72 -8.69 2.60
C ILE A 242 14.77 -7.59 2.44
N LEU A 243 15.49 -7.30 3.52
CA LEU A 243 16.45 -6.21 3.61
C LEU A 243 17.83 -6.75 3.98
N PRO A 244 18.94 -6.14 3.50
CA PRO A 244 20.28 -6.54 3.93
C PRO A 244 20.47 -6.44 5.44
N GLY A 245 21.08 -7.46 6.04
CA GLY A 245 21.38 -7.53 7.47
C GLY A 245 22.74 -6.93 7.84
N PRO A 246 23.18 -7.09 9.11
CA PRO A 246 24.47 -6.57 9.58
C PRO A 246 25.69 -7.25 8.94
N GLY A 247 25.60 -8.55 8.70
CA GLY A 247 26.66 -9.34 8.06
C GLY A 247 26.51 -9.47 6.54
N GLU A 248 27.59 -9.90 5.89
CA GLU A 248 27.64 -10.06 4.42
C GLU A 248 26.56 -11.03 3.89
N GLY A 249 26.36 -12.17 4.57
CA GLY A 249 25.35 -13.17 4.24
C GLY A 249 24.09 -13.10 5.11
N GLU A 250 23.82 -11.95 5.74
CA GLU A 250 22.67 -11.78 6.64
C GLU A 250 21.56 -10.95 6.00
N ALA A 251 20.31 -11.24 6.37
CA ALA A 251 19.14 -10.48 5.93
C ALA A 251 18.12 -10.34 7.05
N TRP A 252 17.35 -9.26 7.00
CA TRP A 252 16.11 -9.09 7.75
C TRP A 252 14.94 -9.48 6.87
N ILE A 253 13.99 -10.22 7.41
CA ILE A 253 12.72 -10.54 6.76
C ILE A 253 11.63 -9.94 7.63
N VAL A 254 10.80 -9.08 7.04
CA VAL A 254 9.77 -8.31 7.75
C VAL A 254 8.42 -8.65 7.15
N ASP A 255 7.44 -9.05 7.97
CA ASP A 255 6.06 -9.35 7.57
C ASP A 255 5.12 -9.24 8.78
N GLY A 256 5.03 -8.03 9.35
CA GLY A 256 4.37 -7.81 10.65
C GLY A 256 5.21 -8.26 11.84
N ASP A 257 5.94 -9.35 11.72
CA ASP A 257 7.04 -9.76 12.60
C ASP A 257 8.40 -9.46 11.95
N VAL A 258 9.49 -9.74 12.67
CA VAL A 258 10.85 -9.67 12.12
C VAL A 258 11.58 -11.00 12.33
N LEU A 259 12.19 -11.49 11.27
CA LEU A 259 13.12 -12.61 11.28
C LEU A 259 14.51 -12.11 10.87
N ARG A 260 15.54 -12.78 11.38
CA ARG A 260 16.93 -12.63 10.94
C ARG A 260 17.38 -13.91 10.25
N TYR A 261 17.72 -13.80 8.98
CA TYR A 261 18.46 -14.84 8.28
C TYR A 261 19.95 -14.70 8.59
N GLN A 262 20.52 -15.68 9.29
CA GLN A 262 21.94 -15.70 9.65
C GLN A 262 22.45 -17.14 9.72
N GLY A 263 23.64 -17.38 9.17
CA GLY A 263 24.27 -18.69 9.24
C GLY A 263 23.51 -19.78 8.47
N GLY A 264 22.68 -19.42 7.49
CA GLY A 264 21.91 -20.36 6.70
C GLY A 264 20.49 -20.62 7.20
N GLU A 265 20.05 -19.99 8.29
CA GLU A 265 18.75 -20.24 8.92
C GLU A 265 18.01 -18.94 9.25
N PRO A 266 16.68 -18.88 9.06
CA PRO A 266 15.84 -17.78 9.57
C PRO A 266 15.50 -18.00 11.04
N LYS A 267 15.69 -16.97 11.87
CA LYS A 267 15.33 -16.97 13.29
C LYS A 267 14.42 -15.80 13.61
N LYS A 268 13.33 -16.05 14.33
CA LYS A 268 12.47 -14.99 14.86
C LYS A 268 13.23 -14.19 15.90
N ILE A 269 13.09 -12.87 15.85
CA ILE A 269 13.63 -11.96 16.87
C ILE A 269 12.48 -11.34 17.66
N ASP A 270 12.80 -10.82 18.84
CA ASP A 270 11.82 -10.13 19.68
C ASP A 270 11.24 -8.90 18.95
N PRO A 271 9.95 -8.60 19.12
CA PRO A 271 9.34 -7.42 18.51
C PRO A 271 9.89 -6.12 19.14
N PRO A 272 9.78 -4.96 18.45
CA PRO A 272 10.26 -3.68 18.98
C PRO A 272 9.58 -3.25 20.30
N ALA A 273 8.34 -3.67 20.50
CA ALA A 273 7.57 -3.52 21.73
C ALA A 273 6.60 -4.70 21.90
N ASN A 274 6.11 -4.93 23.12
CA ASN A 274 5.24 -6.06 23.41
C ASN A 274 3.93 -5.98 22.60
N GLY A 275 3.65 -7.01 21.81
CA GLY A 275 2.46 -7.09 20.93
C GLY A 275 2.53 -6.19 19.69
N ALA A 276 3.60 -5.40 19.52
CA ALA A 276 3.72 -4.48 18.40
C ALA A 276 4.10 -5.23 17.12
N ARG A 277 3.42 -4.89 16.02
CA ARG A 277 3.70 -5.44 14.69
C ARG A 277 4.36 -4.39 13.80
N VAL A 278 5.37 -4.82 13.05
CA VAL A 278 6.14 -3.97 12.13
C VAL A 278 5.36 -3.75 10.83
N LEU A 279 5.07 -2.49 10.53
CA LEU A 279 4.36 -2.08 9.32
C LEU A 279 5.31 -1.99 8.12
N THR A 280 6.48 -1.42 8.33
CA THR A 280 7.50 -1.24 7.30
C THR A 280 8.86 -1.06 7.96
N ALA A 281 9.93 -1.30 7.20
CA ALA A 281 11.28 -1.17 7.70
C ALA A 281 12.26 -0.78 6.58
N SER A 282 13.44 -0.33 6.99
CA SER A 282 14.57 -0.05 6.10
C SER A 282 15.88 -0.36 6.82
N ALA A 283 16.84 -0.93 6.09
CA ALA A 283 18.14 -1.30 6.64
C ALA A 283 19.19 -0.25 6.28
N ALA A 284 19.93 0.19 7.29
CA ALA A 284 21.06 1.09 7.12
C ALA A 284 22.31 0.34 6.62
N PRO A 285 23.26 1.03 5.96
CA PRO A 285 24.54 0.45 5.54
C PRO A 285 25.37 -0.14 6.69
N ASP A 286 25.18 0.32 7.93
CA ASP A 286 25.85 -0.22 9.12
C ASP A 286 25.19 -1.48 9.69
N GLY A 287 24.06 -1.93 9.10
CA GLY A 287 23.31 -3.09 9.54
C GLY A 287 22.13 -2.77 10.46
N THR A 288 21.99 -1.53 10.92
CA THR A 288 20.87 -1.10 11.76
C THR A 288 19.55 -1.26 11.02
N LEU A 289 18.58 -1.94 11.63
CA LEU A 289 17.23 -2.03 11.11
C LEU A 289 16.37 -0.92 11.70
N TRP A 290 15.85 -0.04 10.85
CA TRP A 290 14.85 0.96 11.25
C TRP A 290 13.47 0.42 10.92
N ALA A 291 12.59 0.35 11.92
CA ALA A 291 11.26 -0.25 11.78
C ALA A 291 10.19 0.69 12.36
N ILE A 292 9.02 0.70 11.71
CA ILE A 292 7.83 1.37 12.23
C ILE A 292 6.90 0.32 12.80
N ALA A 293 6.52 0.47 14.07
CA ALA A 293 5.52 -0.36 14.74
C ALA A 293 4.59 0.54 15.57
N ASP A 294 3.28 0.35 15.42
CA ASP A 294 2.22 1.16 16.07
C ASP A 294 2.38 2.68 15.89
N GLY A 295 2.98 3.11 14.78
CA GLY A 295 3.27 4.51 14.47
C GLY A 295 4.48 5.09 15.21
N ALA A 296 5.19 4.31 16.03
CA ALA A 296 6.48 4.67 16.60
C ALA A 296 7.63 4.17 15.71
N LEU A 297 8.76 4.87 15.76
CA LEU A 297 9.99 4.49 15.06
C LEU A 297 10.96 3.81 16.03
N PHE A 298 11.51 2.68 15.63
CA PHE A 298 12.49 1.91 16.38
C PHE A 298 13.73 1.66 15.54
N ALA A 299 14.89 1.65 16.18
CA ALA A 299 16.14 1.20 15.60
C ALA A 299 16.59 -0.08 16.31
N ARG A 300 16.96 -1.12 15.55
CA ARG A 300 17.63 -2.30 16.08
C ARG A 300 19.10 -2.25 15.75
N LYS A 301 19.94 -2.12 16.78
CA LYS A 301 21.39 -2.20 16.65
C LYS A 301 21.90 -3.42 17.41
N GLY A 302 22.40 -4.41 16.68
CA GLY A 302 22.70 -5.72 17.26
C GLY A 302 21.42 -6.41 17.75
N GLU A 303 21.35 -6.71 19.04
CA GLU A 303 20.21 -7.44 19.63
C GLU A 303 19.17 -6.54 20.33
N ALA A 304 19.45 -5.25 20.48
CA ALA A 304 18.59 -4.34 21.21
C ALA A 304 17.73 -3.50 20.27
N TRP A 305 16.45 -3.36 20.62
CA TRP A 305 15.57 -2.35 20.08
C TRP A 305 15.64 -1.08 20.92
N GLU A 306 15.75 0.06 20.24
CA GLU A 306 15.68 1.38 20.86
C GLU A 306 14.61 2.19 20.14
N GLN A 307 13.67 2.76 20.90
CA GLN A 307 12.70 3.68 20.33
C GLN A 307 13.41 4.99 19.99
N ALA A 308 13.35 5.38 18.72
CA ALA A 308 13.92 6.63 18.27
C ALA A 308 12.94 7.78 18.58
N PRO A 309 13.37 8.83 19.30
CA PRO A 309 12.47 9.91 19.67
C PRO A 309 12.08 10.70 18.42
N LEU A 310 10.80 10.64 18.06
CA LEU A 310 10.17 11.54 17.10
C LEU A 310 9.64 12.78 17.82
N PRO A 311 9.32 13.88 17.11
CA PRO A 311 8.66 15.02 17.72
C PRO A 311 7.32 14.62 18.39
N ASP A 312 6.96 15.32 19.47
CA ASP A 312 5.80 14.96 20.30
C ASP A 312 4.48 14.90 19.51
N GLY A 313 3.74 13.80 19.70
CA GLY A 313 2.43 13.59 19.08
C GLY A 313 2.46 13.20 17.60
N VAL A 314 3.65 12.98 17.03
CA VAL A 314 3.84 12.59 15.63
C VAL A 314 3.92 11.07 15.48
N LYS A 315 3.19 10.52 14.50
CA LYS A 315 3.25 9.11 14.10
C LYS A 315 4.00 8.95 12.80
N ALA A 316 4.92 7.98 12.75
CA ALA A 316 5.62 7.58 11.55
C ALA A 316 4.73 6.75 10.63
N GLN A 317 4.87 6.96 9.33
CA GLN A 317 4.11 6.32 8.26
C GLN A 317 5.01 5.53 7.31
N ASP A 318 6.21 6.06 7.02
CA ASP A 318 7.21 5.38 6.18
C ASP A 318 8.62 5.73 6.67
N VAL A 319 9.56 4.81 6.46
CA VAL A 319 10.97 5.00 6.80
C VAL A 319 11.84 4.48 5.66
N ALA A 320 12.88 5.23 5.34
CA ALA A 320 13.89 4.80 4.38
C ALA A 320 15.27 5.30 4.79
N VAL A 321 16.29 4.47 4.55
CA VAL A 321 17.69 4.83 4.83
C VAL A 321 18.47 4.97 3.53
N GLY A 322 19.15 6.09 3.37
CA GLY A 322 20.04 6.34 2.24
C GLY A 322 21.36 5.58 2.35
N SER A 323 22.04 5.42 1.22
CA SER A 323 23.38 4.81 1.18
C SER A 323 24.46 5.59 1.96
N ASP A 324 24.19 6.86 2.27
CA ASP A 324 25.02 7.72 3.12
C ASP A 324 24.68 7.61 4.62
N GLY A 325 23.75 6.70 4.98
CA GLY A 325 23.27 6.50 6.34
C GLY A 325 22.23 7.52 6.80
N ALA A 326 21.77 8.43 5.95
CA ALA A 326 20.68 9.34 6.29
C ALA A 326 19.37 8.57 6.49
N VAL A 327 18.73 8.74 7.64
CA VAL A 327 17.43 8.15 7.96
C VAL A 327 16.35 9.17 7.66
N TRP A 328 15.43 8.81 6.78
CA TRP A 328 14.31 9.62 6.36
C TRP A 328 13.01 9.00 6.88
N VAL A 329 12.13 9.83 7.44
CA VAL A 329 10.88 9.38 8.04
C VAL A 329 9.76 10.28 7.55
N ALA A 330 8.70 9.69 7.00
CA ALA A 330 7.46 10.41 6.73
C ALA A 330 6.61 10.33 8.00
N ALA A 331 6.35 11.46 8.64
CA ALA A 331 5.64 11.50 9.92
C ALA A 331 4.99 12.86 10.17
N GLY A 332 3.74 12.85 10.67
CA GLY A 332 3.06 14.09 11.12
C GLY A 332 2.92 15.13 10.02
N GLY A 333 2.64 14.69 8.79
CA GLY A 333 2.55 15.56 7.62
C GLY A 333 3.90 16.17 7.20
N ALA A 334 5.04 15.62 7.62
CA ALA A 334 6.35 16.12 7.23
C ALA A 334 7.31 14.98 6.84
N ILE A 335 8.35 15.33 6.11
CA ILE A 335 9.55 14.51 5.97
C ILE A 335 10.52 14.97 7.05
N LEU A 336 10.99 14.01 7.84
CA LEU A 336 12.00 14.20 8.88
C LEU A 336 13.31 13.53 8.43
N LYS A 337 14.45 14.11 8.80
CA LYS A 337 15.79 13.58 8.52
C LYS A 337 16.60 13.43 9.81
N HIS A 338 17.38 12.36 9.92
CA HIS A 338 18.42 12.18 10.93
C HIS A 338 19.70 11.62 10.31
N GLY A 339 20.86 12.15 10.70
CA GLY A 339 22.16 11.69 10.23
C GLY A 339 22.43 11.95 8.73
N GLY A 340 23.37 11.17 8.18
CA GLY A 340 23.86 11.29 6.81
C GLY A 340 25.10 12.18 6.68
N GLY A 341 26.11 11.71 5.92
CA GLY A 341 27.36 12.46 5.70
C GLY A 341 27.24 13.60 4.68
N SER A 342 26.11 13.73 3.98
CA SER A 342 25.93 14.75 2.96
C SER A 342 24.80 15.74 3.28
N GLU A 343 25.08 17.03 3.10
CA GLU A 343 24.08 18.08 2.89
C GLU A 343 23.33 17.91 1.55
N ALA A 344 23.75 16.97 0.70
CA ALA A 344 23.44 16.85 -0.73
C ALA A 344 22.00 16.43 -1.08
N ALA A 345 21.06 16.48 -0.14
CA ALA A 345 19.64 16.18 -0.39
C ALA A 345 18.74 17.42 -0.35
N GLY A 346 19.29 18.65 -0.44
CA GLY A 346 18.50 19.88 -0.50
C GLY A 346 17.64 20.12 0.76
N ALA A 347 18.03 19.53 1.88
CA ALA A 347 17.33 19.67 3.15
C ALA A 347 17.78 20.96 3.83
N ALA A 348 17.07 22.07 3.59
CA ALA A 348 17.24 23.27 4.40
C ALA A 348 16.42 23.12 5.69
N PRO A 349 17.02 23.32 6.89
CA PRO A 349 16.25 23.35 8.13
C PRO A 349 15.31 24.56 8.11
N GLY A 350 14.03 24.31 7.86
CA GLY A 350 12.96 25.30 7.91
C GLY A 350 12.10 25.13 9.17
N THR A 351 11.45 26.21 9.61
CA THR A 351 10.35 26.13 10.58
C THR A 351 9.13 25.48 9.92
N ILE A 352 9.12 24.15 9.92
CA ILE A 352 8.00 23.34 9.45
C ILE A 352 7.09 23.06 10.64
N GLN A 353 5.81 23.40 10.51
CA GLN A 353 4.81 23.07 11.51
C GLN A 353 4.40 21.60 11.33
N LEU A 354 4.79 20.78 12.29
CA LEU A 354 4.38 19.39 12.32
C LEU A 354 2.87 19.32 12.58
N GLN A 355 2.16 18.62 11.72
CA GLN A 355 0.76 18.30 11.99
C GLN A 355 0.77 17.23 13.06
N GLN A 356 0.43 17.63 14.28
CA GLN A 356 -0.01 16.66 15.28
C GLN A 356 -1.22 15.97 14.67
N ALA A 357 -1.15 14.63 14.56
CA ALA A 357 -2.32 13.89 14.15
C ALA A 357 -3.44 14.31 15.12
N PRO A 358 -4.56 14.89 14.64
CA PRO A 358 -5.73 15.01 15.49
C PRO A 358 -5.96 13.60 16.04
N PRO A 359 -6.25 13.42 17.34
CA PRO A 359 -6.60 12.09 17.84
C PRO A 359 -7.62 11.54 16.86
N PRO A 360 -7.36 10.37 16.23
CA PRO A 360 -8.19 9.89 15.16
C PRO A 360 -9.61 9.95 15.72
N LYS A 361 -10.46 10.83 15.15
CA LYS A 361 -11.86 10.82 15.54
C LYS A 361 -12.25 9.37 15.37
N PRO A 362 -12.60 8.65 16.44
CA PRO A 362 -12.88 7.23 16.32
C PRO A 362 -13.88 7.16 15.18
N LYS A 363 -13.48 6.54 14.05
CA LYS A 363 -14.42 6.31 12.97
C LYS A 363 -15.49 5.51 13.67
N PRO A 364 -16.70 6.07 13.89
CA PRO A 364 -17.72 5.31 14.59
C PRO A 364 -17.81 4.01 13.80
N SER A 365 -17.63 2.87 14.46
CA SER A 365 -17.73 1.58 13.78
C SER A 365 -19.10 1.59 13.13
N ARG A 366 -19.14 1.81 11.82
CA ARG A 366 -20.41 1.85 11.12
C ARG A 366 -20.89 0.41 11.19
N PRO A 367 -22.00 0.13 11.88
CA PRO A 367 -22.53 -1.22 11.88
C PRO A 367 -22.77 -1.61 10.42
N PHE A 368 -22.53 -2.89 10.10
CA PHE A 368 -22.90 -3.40 8.79
C PHE A 368 -24.38 -3.07 8.53
N PRO A 369 -24.74 -2.67 7.30
CA PRO A 369 -26.14 -2.39 6.98
C PRO A 369 -27.01 -3.59 7.34
N GLU A 370 -27.99 -3.39 8.22
CA GLU A 370 -28.99 -4.42 8.50
C GLU A 370 -30.01 -4.46 7.35
N PRO A 371 -30.72 -5.59 7.14
CA PRO A 371 -31.87 -5.59 6.24
C PRO A 371 -32.88 -4.49 6.61
N GLY A 372 -33.43 -3.81 5.61
CA GLY A 372 -34.45 -2.79 5.80
C GLY A 372 -35.72 -3.34 6.46
N GLY A 373 -36.56 -2.44 6.98
CA GLY A 373 -37.80 -2.87 7.63
C GLY A 373 -38.62 -1.73 8.24
N PRO A 374 -39.81 -2.05 8.79
CA PRO A 374 -40.72 -1.06 9.38
C PRO A 374 -40.17 -0.39 10.64
N LYS A 375 -39.20 -1.03 11.32
CA LYS A 375 -38.51 -0.47 12.49
C LYS A 375 -37.24 0.29 12.13
N CYS A 376 -36.84 0.28 10.87
CA CYS A 376 -35.63 0.94 10.45
C CYS A 376 -35.80 2.46 10.54
N PRO A 377 -34.93 3.20 11.24
CA PRO A 377 -35.00 4.66 11.32
C PRO A 377 -34.88 5.33 9.96
N GLN A 378 -34.10 4.72 9.05
CA GLN A 378 -33.87 5.22 7.71
C GLN A 378 -33.76 4.07 6.71
N ASN A 379 -34.89 3.77 6.05
CA ASN A 379 -34.86 2.83 4.93
C ASN A 379 -34.12 3.46 3.75
N LEU A 380 -33.13 2.73 3.24
CA LEU A 380 -32.34 3.08 2.06
C LEU A 380 -32.55 1.99 1.02
N VAL A 381 -33.06 2.37 -0.15
CA VAL A 381 -33.15 1.45 -1.29
C VAL A 381 -31.89 1.62 -2.13
N VAL A 382 -30.98 0.65 -2.07
CA VAL A 382 -29.78 0.61 -2.93
C VAL A 382 -30.21 0.10 -4.30
N LEU A 383 -30.17 0.97 -5.30
CA LEU A 383 -30.70 0.67 -6.63
C LEU A 383 -29.65 -0.01 -7.51
N TYR A 384 -28.45 0.56 -7.57
CA TYR A 384 -27.34 0.02 -8.37
C TYR A 384 -25.99 0.41 -7.79
N THR A 385 -25.03 -0.48 -8.00
CA THR A 385 -23.61 -0.22 -7.80
C THR A 385 -23.04 0.54 -8.99
N PHE A 386 -22.27 1.59 -8.74
CA PHE A 386 -21.50 2.26 -9.79
C PHE A 386 -20.36 1.37 -10.27
N SER A 387 -20.16 1.31 -11.58
CA SER A 387 -18.86 0.89 -12.09
C SER A 387 -17.80 1.92 -11.67
N LYS A 388 -16.57 1.46 -11.44
CA LYS A 388 -15.43 2.35 -11.19
C LYS A 388 -15.16 3.33 -12.36
N THR A 389 -15.70 3.04 -13.54
CA THR A 389 -15.53 3.84 -14.77
C THR A 389 -16.69 4.81 -15.04
N ALA A 390 -17.79 4.75 -14.29
CA ALA A 390 -18.90 5.67 -14.47
C ALA A 390 -18.47 7.08 -14.03
N PRO A 391 -18.70 8.11 -14.88
CA PRO A 391 -18.34 9.47 -14.55
C PRO A 391 -19.16 9.98 -13.36
N ASP A 392 -18.63 10.95 -12.63
CA ASP A 392 -19.24 11.46 -11.40
C ASP A 392 -20.64 12.06 -11.64
N ASP A 393 -20.86 12.60 -12.84
CA ASP A 393 -22.09 13.23 -13.30
C ASP A 393 -23.05 12.28 -14.04
N TYR A 394 -22.79 10.96 -14.05
CA TYR A 394 -23.67 9.98 -14.69
C TYR A 394 -25.13 10.14 -14.23
N ASP A 395 -26.08 10.14 -15.16
CA ASP A 395 -27.45 10.60 -14.92
C ASP A 395 -28.49 9.46 -14.83
N PHE A 396 -28.07 8.21 -14.93
CA PHE A 396 -28.93 7.03 -14.73
C PHE A 396 -30.16 6.96 -15.65
N PRO A 397 -29.97 6.94 -16.98
CA PRO A 397 -31.07 7.07 -17.94
C PRO A 397 -32.12 5.96 -17.82
N LEU A 398 -31.73 4.74 -17.46
CA LEU A 398 -32.67 3.62 -17.27
C LEU A 398 -33.55 3.82 -16.03
N THR A 399 -32.97 4.26 -14.91
CA THR A 399 -33.70 4.59 -13.68
C THR A 399 -34.64 5.76 -13.90
N ARG A 400 -34.15 6.81 -14.55
CA ARG A 400 -34.95 7.97 -14.97
C ARG A 400 -36.18 7.55 -15.78
N LYS A 401 -35.97 6.67 -16.76
CA LYS A 401 -37.05 6.13 -17.60
C LYS A 401 -38.05 5.30 -16.78
N ALA A 402 -37.59 4.46 -15.86
CA ALA A 402 -38.44 3.64 -14.99
C ALA A 402 -39.30 4.49 -14.03
N LEU A 403 -38.77 5.62 -13.57
CA LEU A 403 -39.44 6.53 -12.62
C LEU A 403 -40.26 7.64 -13.29
N LYS A 404 -40.20 7.77 -14.62
CA LYS A 404 -40.98 8.77 -15.36
C LYS A 404 -42.48 8.54 -15.21
N GLY A 405 -43.19 9.58 -14.80
CA GLY A 405 -44.62 9.57 -14.50
C GLY A 405 -44.99 9.02 -13.11
N ARG A 406 -44.01 8.61 -12.29
CA ARG A 406 -44.24 7.91 -11.02
C ARG A 406 -44.17 8.86 -9.83
N THR A 407 -45.15 9.76 -9.73
CA THR A 407 -45.17 10.80 -8.68
C THR A 407 -45.39 10.26 -7.26
N GLU A 408 -45.80 9.00 -7.12
CA GLU A 408 -45.85 8.28 -5.85
C GLU A 408 -44.49 8.27 -5.13
N PHE A 409 -43.37 8.30 -5.88
CA PHE A 409 -42.02 8.36 -5.31
C PHE A 409 -41.52 9.79 -5.03
N SER A 410 -42.38 10.81 -5.06
CA SER A 410 -41.99 12.21 -4.85
C SER A 410 -41.38 12.50 -3.47
N GLN A 411 -41.60 11.62 -2.50
CA GLN A 411 -40.98 11.70 -1.17
C GLN A 411 -39.61 10.99 -1.10
N ALA A 412 -39.21 10.27 -2.15
CA ALA A 412 -37.92 9.61 -2.20
C ALA A 412 -36.83 10.63 -2.54
N ARG A 413 -35.74 10.63 -1.75
CA ARG A 413 -34.55 11.45 -2.02
C ARG A 413 -33.49 10.58 -2.69
N PHE A 414 -33.37 10.72 -4.01
CA PHE A 414 -32.39 9.98 -4.81
C PHE A 414 -31.00 10.57 -4.62
N VAL A 415 -30.03 9.73 -4.29
CA VAL A 415 -28.68 10.13 -3.90
C VAL A 415 -27.64 9.18 -4.47
N VAL A 416 -26.45 9.71 -4.72
CA VAL A 416 -25.24 8.91 -4.88
C VAL A 416 -24.58 8.82 -3.52
N THR A 417 -24.42 7.61 -2.98
CA THR A 417 -23.78 7.36 -1.70
C THR A 417 -22.41 6.72 -1.90
N ARG A 418 -21.56 6.82 -0.88
CA ARG A 418 -20.28 6.11 -0.82
C ARG A 418 -20.24 5.25 0.43
N ASP A 419 -20.01 3.96 0.23
CA ASP A 419 -19.79 3.02 1.32
C ASP A 419 -18.66 2.05 0.97
N MET A 420 -17.74 1.84 1.92
CA MET A 420 -16.51 1.03 1.74
C MET A 420 -15.75 1.30 0.43
N GLY A 421 -15.68 2.56 -0.01
CA GLY A 421 -15.01 2.97 -1.25
C GLY A 421 -15.78 2.67 -2.54
N GLN A 422 -16.95 2.06 -2.44
CA GLN A 422 -17.86 1.80 -3.55
C GLN A 422 -18.95 2.88 -3.59
N ARG A 423 -19.38 3.26 -4.79
CA ARG A 423 -20.47 4.22 -4.99
C ARG A 423 -21.74 3.49 -5.35
N PHE A 424 -22.86 3.99 -4.84
CA PHE A 424 -24.17 3.42 -5.11
C PHE A 424 -25.13 4.55 -5.50
N LEU A 425 -26.00 4.29 -6.48
CA LEU A 425 -27.22 5.07 -6.60
C LEU A 425 -28.23 4.45 -5.64
N ALA A 426 -28.74 5.26 -4.72
CA ALA A 426 -29.69 4.85 -3.72
C ALA A 426 -30.81 5.88 -3.57
N ALA A 427 -31.86 5.52 -2.83
CA ALA A 427 -32.93 6.42 -2.46
C ALA A 427 -33.23 6.30 -0.97
N PHE A 428 -33.20 7.44 -0.27
CA PHE A 428 -33.80 7.52 1.06
C PHE A 428 -35.31 7.61 0.91
N VAL A 429 -36.03 6.75 1.59
CA VAL A 429 -37.50 6.68 1.54
C VAL A 429 -38.07 6.79 2.96
N PRO A 430 -39.20 7.49 3.14
CA PRO A 430 -39.76 7.77 4.46
C PRO A 430 -40.47 6.55 5.09
N SER A 431 -40.76 5.50 4.32
CA SER A 431 -41.48 4.33 4.82
C SER A 431 -41.00 3.03 4.19
N TRP A 432 -41.22 1.94 4.90
CA TRP A 432 -40.94 0.58 4.43
C TRP A 432 -41.80 0.19 3.23
N ASP A 433 -43.06 0.65 3.17
CA ASP A 433 -43.94 0.34 2.05
C ASP A 433 -43.49 1.05 0.77
N LEU A 434 -43.10 2.33 0.85
CA LEU A 434 -42.51 3.03 -0.30
C LEU A 434 -41.18 2.41 -0.75
N ALA A 435 -40.39 1.89 0.21
CA ALA A 435 -39.15 1.18 -0.09
C ALA A 435 -39.39 -0.07 -0.96
N LYS A 436 -40.36 -0.91 -0.57
CA LYS A 436 -40.75 -2.12 -1.33
C LYS A 436 -41.32 -1.78 -2.70
N GLU A 437 -42.17 -0.76 -2.79
CA GLU A 437 -42.74 -0.32 -4.07
C GLU A 437 -41.65 0.18 -5.02
N LEU A 438 -40.66 0.93 -4.51
CA LEU A 438 -39.54 1.41 -5.29
C LEU A 438 -38.62 0.27 -5.73
N GLU A 439 -38.28 -0.64 -4.82
CA GLU A 439 -37.47 -1.84 -5.09
C GLU A 439 -38.10 -2.68 -6.22
N GLU A 440 -39.37 -3.06 -6.09
CA GLU A 440 -40.07 -3.88 -7.08
C GLU A 440 -40.25 -3.16 -8.41
N ARG A 441 -40.51 -1.84 -8.39
CA ARG A 441 -40.55 -1.02 -9.61
C ARG A 441 -39.22 -1.08 -10.36
N ILE A 442 -38.10 -0.82 -9.67
CA ILE A 442 -36.78 -0.80 -10.30
C ILE A 442 -36.39 -2.19 -10.80
N LYS A 443 -36.64 -3.23 -10.01
CA LYS A 443 -36.39 -4.63 -10.38
C LYS A 443 -37.16 -5.03 -11.65
N THR A 444 -38.40 -4.55 -11.80
CA THR A 444 -39.24 -4.84 -12.99
C THR A 444 -38.79 -4.06 -14.21
N ASP A 445 -38.56 -2.75 -14.07
CA ASP A 445 -38.41 -1.84 -15.21
C ASP A 445 -36.95 -1.62 -15.64
N VAL A 446 -35.98 -1.98 -14.80
CA VAL A 446 -34.54 -1.85 -15.09
C VAL A 446 -33.89 -3.23 -15.15
N GLN A 447 -33.75 -3.75 -16.37
CA GLN A 447 -33.17 -5.06 -16.64
C GLN A 447 -31.79 -5.22 -16.01
N GLY A 448 -31.59 -6.33 -15.30
CA GLY A 448 -30.33 -6.66 -14.63
C GLY A 448 -30.12 -5.96 -13.28
N SER A 449 -31.06 -5.12 -12.85
CA SER A 449 -31.01 -4.53 -11.52
C SER A 449 -31.40 -5.55 -10.44
N THR A 450 -30.72 -5.45 -9.30
CA THR A 450 -30.99 -6.26 -8.09
C THR A 450 -31.06 -5.31 -6.90
N PRO A 451 -32.07 -4.43 -6.86
CA PRO A 451 -32.18 -3.46 -5.77
C PRO A 451 -32.33 -4.19 -4.43
N GLN A 452 -31.84 -3.57 -3.37
CA GLN A 452 -31.92 -4.08 -2.00
C GLN A 452 -32.35 -2.97 -1.06
N ILE A 453 -33.19 -3.29 -0.08
CA ILE A 453 -33.54 -2.35 0.97
C ILE A 453 -32.70 -2.67 2.21
N VAL A 454 -31.96 -1.67 2.68
CA VAL A 454 -31.10 -1.76 3.86
C VAL A 454 -31.46 -0.68 4.87
N CYS A 455 -31.12 -0.93 6.13
CA CYS A 455 -31.19 0.03 7.20
C CYS A 455 -29.84 0.69 7.40
N ALA A 456 -29.63 1.86 6.78
CA ALA A 456 -28.35 2.54 6.81
C ALA A 456 -28.48 4.05 6.55
N GLU A 457 -27.52 4.80 7.07
CA GLU A 457 -27.33 6.23 6.80
C GLU A 457 -25.92 6.46 6.22
N PRO A 458 -25.69 6.11 4.94
CA PRO A 458 -24.38 6.24 4.32
C PRO A 458 -24.02 7.71 4.04
N GLU A 459 -22.75 7.94 3.74
CA GLU A 459 -22.28 9.24 3.29
C GLU A 459 -22.88 9.58 1.91
N VAL A 460 -23.53 10.74 1.81
CA VAL A 460 -24.09 11.25 0.56
C VAL A 460 -23.02 12.03 -0.19
N VAL A 461 -22.66 11.56 -1.38
CA VAL A 461 -21.72 12.22 -2.29
C VAL A 461 -22.42 13.33 -3.07
N ARG A 462 -23.61 13.05 -3.60
CA ARG A 462 -24.47 14.06 -4.24
C ARG A 462 -25.94 13.64 -4.25
N GLU A 463 -26.83 14.60 -4.38
CA GLU A 463 -28.26 14.38 -4.58
C GLU A 463 -28.61 14.45 -6.07
N LEU A 464 -29.47 13.55 -6.53
CA LEU A 464 -30.01 13.52 -7.89
C LEU A 464 -31.44 14.07 -7.87
N LYS A 465 -31.59 15.34 -8.23
CA LYS A 465 -32.92 16.00 -8.27
C LYS A 465 -33.70 15.53 -9.49
N LEU A 466 -34.37 14.40 -9.36
CA LEU A 466 -35.17 13.80 -10.42
C LEU A 466 -36.59 14.39 -10.45
N ASP A 467 -36.95 15.05 -11.56
CA ASP A 467 -38.34 15.39 -11.84
C ASP A 467 -39.07 14.12 -12.28
N LEU A 468 -39.85 13.55 -11.37
CA LEU A 468 -40.58 12.31 -11.61
C LEU A 468 -41.70 12.46 -12.65
N LYS A 469 -42.11 13.66 -13.04
CA LYS A 469 -43.10 13.83 -14.13
C LYS A 469 -42.44 13.63 -15.49
N THR A 470 -41.30 14.27 -15.71
CA THR A 470 -40.58 14.26 -16.98
C THR A 470 -39.56 13.14 -17.09
N GLY A 471 -39.10 12.65 -15.95
CA GLY A 471 -37.93 11.79 -15.80
C GLY A 471 -36.62 12.55 -16.00
N GLU A 472 -36.58 13.89 -15.89
CA GLU A 472 -35.37 14.69 -16.10
C GLU A 472 -34.63 15.01 -14.80
N VAL A 473 -33.31 15.13 -14.87
CA VAL A 473 -32.48 15.54 -13.73
C VAL A 473 -32.35 17.05 -13.80
N ALA A 474 -32.83 17.73 -12.77
CA ALA A 474 -32.61 19.16 -12.62
C ALA A 474 -31.11 19.42 -12.41
N ARG A 475 -30.52 20.25 -13.28
CA ARG A 475 -29.13 20.71 -13.16
C ARG A 475 -28.96 21.72 -12.04
#